data_AF-A0A382G249-F1
#
_entry.id   AF-A0A382G249-F1
#
_cell.length_a   1.000
_cell.length_b   1.000
_cell.length_c   1.000
_cell.angle_alpha   90.00
_cell.angle_beta   90.00
_cell.angle_gamma   90.00
#
_symmetry.space_group_name_H-M   'P 1'
#
loop_
_entity.id
_entity.type
_entity.pdbx_description
1 polymer ?
#
loop_
_entity_poly.entity_id
_entity_poly.type
_entity_poly.pdbx_seq_one_letter_code
_entity_poly.pdbx_strand_id
1 'polypeptide(L)'
;VLETIIANRYQEIRTGEEVLVRVDLLNTGTLEVERVHVVLTPPLNWTWSSNPDTIDRILPGEKEPVNITLVPPEDVGVSEYDVRIEAAGYEGPELIEAQEKDITIRVEERAAVIRNALIIGAVIALVIGIAVGSIKVSRR
;
A
#
# COMPACT_ATOMS: atom_id res chain seq x y z
N VAL A 1 -13.37 -8.31 -22.09
CA VAL A 1 -14.73 -8.19 -21.52
C VAL A 1 -14.64 -7.59 -20.13
N LEU A 2 -13.89 -8.20 -19.21
CA LEU A 2 -13.56 -7.56 -17.93
C LEU A 2 -12.17 -6.91 -17.99
N GLU A 3 -12.04 -5.68 -17.49
CA GLU A 3 -10.79 -4.93 -17.43
C GLU A 3 -10.54 -4.37 -16.02
N THR A 4 -9.28 -4.46 -15.58
CA THR A 4 -8.82 -3.97 -14.28
C THR A 4 -8.11 -2.64 -14.46
N ILE A 5 -8.64 -1.58 -13.83
CA ILE A 5 -8.08 -0.22 -13.87
C ILE A 5 -7.53 0.13 -12.49
N ILE A 6 -6.23 0.42 -12.43
CA ILE A 6 -5.54 0.81 -11.20
C ILE A 6 -4.89 2.17 -11.44
N ALA A 7 -5.39 3.20 -10.75
CA ALA A 7 -4.92 4.57 -10.94
C ALA A 7 -3.48 4.76 -10.44
N ASN A 8 -3.15 4.17 -9.28
CA ASN A 8 -1.81 4.22 -8.72
C ASN A 8 -1.22 2.81 -8.60
N ARG A 9 -0.19 2.55 -9.42
CA ARG A 9 0.54 1.28 -9.45
C ARG A 9 1.87 1.33 -8.68
N TYR A 10 2.21 2.46 -8.10
CA TYR A 10 3.43 2.63 -7.30
C TYR A 10 3.10 3.29 -5.97
N GLN A 11 3.33 2.58 -4.86
CA GLN A 11 3.06 3.10 -3.53
C GLN A 11 4.29 3.01 -2.65
N GLU A 12 4.60 4.08 -1.94
CA GLU A 12 5.62 4.11 -0.91
C GLU A 12 4.95 4.04 0.46
N ILE A 13 5.39 3.09 1.28
CA ILE A 13 4.94 2.92 2.66
C ILE A 13 6.14 2.77 3.58
N ARG A 14 5.93 3.03 4.87
CA ARG A 14 6.91 2.73 5.91
C ARG A 14 6.59 1.42 6.60
N THR A 15 7.58 0.84 7.26
CA THR A 15 7.36 -0.33 8.13
C THR A 15 6.22 -0.07 9.14
N GLY A 16 5.28 -1.02 9.21
CA GLY A 16 4.08 -0.95 10.04
C GLY A 16 2.90 -0.16 9.45
N GLU A 17 2.98 0.30 8.20
CA GLU A 17 1.87 0.91 7.47
C GLU A 17 1.19 -0.12 6.55
N GLU A 18 -0.13 0.03 6.38
CA GLU A 18 -0.92 -0.76 5.44
C GLU A 18 -0.91 -0.10 4.05
N VAL A 19 -1.11 -0.90 3.02
CA VAL A 19 -1.22 -0.43 1.63
C VAL A 19 -2.68 -0.47 1.23
N LEU A 20 -3.20 0.67 0.80
CA LEU A 20 -4.58 0.80 0.31
C LEU A 20 -4.56 0.96 -1.20
N VAL A 21 -5.18 0.02 -1.92
CA VAL A 21 -5.24 0.02 -3.38
C VAL A 21 -6.70 0.09 -3.79
N ARG A 22 -7.05 1.10 -4.60
CA ARG A 22 -8.35 1.12 -5.26
C ARG A 22 -8.22 0.56 -6.67
N VAL A 23 -9.05 -0.43 -6.97
CA VAL A 23 -9.16 -1.08 -8.27
C VAL A 23 -10.56 -0.81 -8.82
N ASP A 24 -10.67 -0.21 -9.99
CA ASP A 24 -11.94 -0.07 -10.70
C ASP A 24 -12.04 -1.24 -11.70
N LEU A 25 -13.07 -2.07 -11.58
CA LEU A 25 -13.36 -3.18 -12.50
C LEU A 25 -14.37 -2.72 -13.54
N LEU A 26 -13.96 -2.69 -14.81
CA LEU A 26 -14.75 -2.21 -15.93
C LEU A 26 -15.22 -3.37 -16.79
N ASN A 27 -16.53 -3.43 -17.08
CA ASN A 27 -17.06 -4.33 -18.09
C ASN A 27 -17.05 -3.66 -19.48
N THR A 28 -16.04 -3.97 -20.28
CA THR A 28 -15.91 -3.56 -21.70
C THR A 28 -16.66 -4.47 -22.68
N GLY A 29 -17.35 -5.49 -22.16
CA GLY A 29 -18.15 -6.44 -22.92
C GLY A 29 -19.50 -5.93 -23.39
N THR A 30 -20.29 -6.86 -23.94
CA THR A 30 -21.68 -6.62 -24.37
C THR A 30 -22.73 -7.29 -23.48
N LEU A 31 -22.30 -8.21 -22.61
CA LEU A 31 -23.16 -8.91 -21.64
C LEU A 31 -22.74 -8.54 -20.22
N GLU A 32 -23.64 -8.72 -19.25
CA GLU A 32 -23.31 -8.51 -17.84
C GLU A 32 -22.33 -9.58 -17.34
N VAL A 33 -21.42 -9.17 -16.46
CA VAL A 33 -20.49 -10.08 -15.79
C VAL A 33 -20.92 -10.23 -14.34
N GLU A 34 -21.14 -11.46 -13.90
CA GLU A 34 -21.64 -11.81 -12.57
C GLU A 34 -20.55 -12.37 -11.66
N ARG A 35 -20.78 -12.29 -10.33
CA ARG A 35 -19.90 -12.83 -9.28
C ARG A 35 -18.43 -12.41 -9.46
N VAL A 36 -18.25 -11.13 -9.74
CA VAL A 36 -16.94 -10.54 -10.00
C VAL A 36 -16.18 -10.40 -8.70
N HIS A 37 -14.94 -10.87 -8.66
CA HIS A 37 -14.07 -10.77 -7.49
C HIS A 37 -12.62 -10.54 -7.92
N VAL A 38 -11.82 -10.00 -7.00
CA VAL A 38 -10.39 -9.79 -7.21
C VAL A 38 -9.62 -11.00 -6.71
N VAL A 39 -8.54 -11.34 -7.42
CA VAL A 39 -7.60 -12.38 -7.02
C VAL A 39 -6.24 -11.73 -6.89
N LEU A 40 -5.65 -11.85 -5.70
CA LEU A 40 -4.36 -11.25 -5.40
C LEU A 40 -3.32 -12.32 -5.10
N THR A 41 -2.15 -12.14 -5.69
CA THR A 41 -0.94 -12.89 -5.34
C THR A 41 0.05 -11.93 -4.70
N PRO A 42 0.00 -11.77 -3.36
CA PRO A 42 0.92 -10.89 -2.65
C PRO A 42 2.28 -11.57 -2.39
N PRO A 43 3.30 -10.81 -1.96
CA PRO A 43 4.56 -11.36 -1.46
C PRO A 43 4.35 -12.31 -0.27
N LEU A 44 5.39 -13.11 0.02
CA LEU A 44 5.36 -14.08 1.11
C LEU A 44 5.02 -13.42 2.45
N ASN A 45 4.08 -14.03 3.20
CA ASN A 45 3.61 -13.62 4.52
C ASN A 45 2.85 -12.28 4.58
N TRP A 46 2.49 -11.71 3.42
CA TRP A 46 1.57 -10.58 3.38
C TRP A 46 0.14 -11.08 3.47
N THR A 47 -0.69 -10.35 4.21
CA THR A 47 -2.13 -10.62 4.27
C THR A 47 -2.88 -9.54 3.49
N TRP A 48 -4.07 -9.87 2.98
CA TRP A 48 -4.87 -8.91 2.24
C TRP A 48 -6.36 -9.16 2.43
N SER A 49 -7.15 -8.12 2.19
CA SER A 49 -8.61 -8.17 2.14
C SER A 49 -9.14 -7.24 1.06
N SER A 50 -10.38 -7.47 0.62
CA SER A 50 -11.08 -6.66 -0.36
C SER A 50 -12.39 -6.14 0.21
N ASN A 51 -12.87 -5.01 -0.31
CA ASN A 51 -14.21 -4.53 -0.02
C ASN A 51 -14.79 -3.79 -1.24
N PRO A 52 -15.86 -4.30 -1.87
CA PRO A 52 -16.50 -5.59 -1.56
C PRO A 52 -15.62 -6.80 -1.91
N ASP A 53 -15.87 -7.95 -1.28
CA ASP A 53 -15.19 -9.22 -1.64
C ASP A 53 -15.68 -9.78 -2.98
N THR A 54 -16.98 -9.63 -3.24
CA THR A 54 -17.62 -10.02 -4.49
C THR A 54 -18.60 -8.94 -4.91
N ILE A 55 -18.65 -8.65 -6.20
CA ILE A 55 -19.64 -7.80 -6.85
C ILE A 55 -20.62 -8.73 -7.58
N ASP A 56 -21.91 -8.62 -7.26
CA ASP A 56 -22.94 -9.51 -7.80
C ASP A 56 -23.01 -9.45 -9.33
N ARG A 57 -22.98 -8.24 -9.90
CA ARG A 57 -22.98 -8.00 -11.34
C ARG A 57 -22.33 -6.68 -11.71
N ILE A 58 -21.75 -6.61 -12.90
CA ILE A 58 -21.29 -5.38 -13.57
C ILE A 58 -21.92 -5.33 -14.96
N LEU A 59 -22.75 -4.31 -15.21
CA LEU A 59 -23.43 -4.14 -16.51
C LEU A 59 -22.44 -3.69 -17.60
N PRO A 60 -22.74 -3.93 -18.89
CA PRO A 60 -21.91 -3.44 -20.00
C PRO A 60 -21.66 -1.93 -19.93
N GLY A 61 -20.39 -1.53 -20.02
CA GLY A 61 -19.96 -0.13 -19.95
C GLY A 61 -19.87 0.46 -18.54
N GLU A 62 -20.35 -0.26 -17.52
CA GLU A 62 -20.26 0.17 -16.13
C GLU A 62 -18.95 -0.26 -15.48
N LYS A 63 -18.57 0.46 -14.42
CA LYS A 63 -17.42 0.14 -13.59
C LYS A 63 -17.77 0.15 -12.12
N GLU A 64 -17.21 -0.80 -11.39
CA GLU A 64 -17.41 -0.95 -9.95
C GLU A 64 -16.07 -0.90 -9.20
N PRO A 65 -15.96 -0.13 -8.10
CA PRO A 65 -14.74 -0.03 -7.33
C PRO A 65 -14.61 -1.16 -6.30
N VAL A 66 -13.40 -1.70 -6.18
CA VAL A 66 -12.96 -2.60 -5.12
C VAL A 66 -11.79 -1.96 -4.38
N ASN A 67 -11.93 -1.79 -3.07
CA ASN A 67 -10.84 -1.33 -2.22
C ASN A 67 -10.12 -2.53 -1.62
N ILE A 68 -8.83 -2.61 -1.83
CA ILE A 68 -7.97 -3.68 -1.35
C ILE A 68 -7.09 -3.11 -0.25
N THR A 69 -6.98 -3.84 0.86
CA THR A 69 -6.05 -3.56 1.94
C THR A 69 -5.00 -4.65 1.96
N LEU A 70 -3.71 -4.29 1.85
CA LEU A 70 -2.60 -5.22 2.04
C LEU A 70 -1.84 -4.85 3.31
N VAL A 71 -1.51 -5.87 4.10
CA VAL A 71 -0.80 -5.73 5.36
C VAL A 71 0.53 -6.50 5.26
N PRO A 72 1.67 -5.79 5.15
CA PRO A 72 2.98 -6.39 5.25
C PRO A 72 3.23 -6.99 6.65
N PRO A 73 4.09 -8.01 6.79
CA PRO A 73 4.49 -8.51 8.10
C PRO A 73 5.33 -7.47 8.86
N GLU A 74 5.36 -7.55 10.19
CA GLU A 74 6.08 -6.57 11.04
C GLU A 74 7.59 -6.51 10.77
N ASP A 75 8.17 -7.62 10.34
CA ASP A 75 9.59 -7.78 10.01
C ASP A 75 9.89 -7.61 8.51
N VAL A 76 8.96 -7.00 7.76
CA VAL A 76 9.14 -6.71 6.33
C VAL A 76 10.44 -5.92 6.10
N GLY A 77 11.21 -6.37 5.11
CA GLY A 77 12.47 -5.73 4.72
C GLY A 77 12.24 -4.43 3.95
N VAL A 78 13.23 -3.54 3.99
CA VAL A 78 13.28 -2.35 3.13
C VAL A 78 13.62 -2.81 1.70
N SER A 79 12.63 -2.82 0.82
CA SER A 79 12.75 -3.26 -0.57
C SER A 79 11.55 -2.78 -1.38
N GLU A 80 11.61 -2.99 -2.69
CA GLU A 80 10.44 -3.01 -3.56
C GLU A 80 9.86 -4.42 -3.61
N TYR A 81 8.53 -4.49 -3.62
CA TYR A 81 7.75 -5.72 -3.69
C TYR A 81 6.67 -5.56 -4.75
N ASP A 82 6.58 -6.52 -5.66
CA ASP A 82 5.51 -6.55 -6.65
C ASP A 82 4.35 -7.41 -6.14
N VAL A 83 3.13 -6.89 -6.32
CA VAL A 83 1.88 -7.59 -6.06
C VAL A 83 1.14 -7.72 -7.37
N ARG A 84 0.70 -8.93 -7.65
CA ARG A 84 -0.12 -9.24 -8.81
C ARG A 84 -1.59 -9.16 -8.46
N ILE A 85 -2.34 -8.39 -9.26
CA ILE A 85 -3.78 -8.22 -9.12
C ILE A 85 -4.45 -8.69 -10.41
N GLU A 86 -5.39 -9.62 -10.24
CA GLU A 86 -6.27 -10.14 -11.27
C GLU A 86 -7.73 -9.92 -10.84
N ALA A 87 -8.64 -10.06 -11.78
CA ALA A 87 -10.07 -10.09 -11.49
C ALA A 87 -10.73 -11.19 -12.32
N ALA A 88 -11.71 -11.86 -11.74
CA ALA A 88 -12.44 -12.93 -12.39
C ALA A 88 -13.94 -12.74 -12.19
N GLY A 89 -14.72 -13.18 -13.15
CA GLY A 89 -16.17 -13.14 -13.13
C GLY A 89 -16.78 -14.10 -14.15
N TYR A 90 -18.10 -14.08 -14.27
CA TYR A 90 -18.82 -15.03 -15.12
C TYR A 90 -19.74 -14.32 -16.10
N GLU A 91 -19.68 -14.71 -17.37
CA GLU A 91 -20.68 -14.34 -18.37
C GLU A 91 -21.56 -15.56 -18.61
N GLY A 92 -22.67 -15.66 -17.87
CA GLY A 92 -23.46 -16.88 -17.81
C GLY A 92 -22.64 -18.07 -17.25
N PRO A 93 -22.46 -19.17 -18.01
CA PRO A 93 -21.66 -20.31 -17.57
C PRO A 93 -20.15 -20.14 -17.80
N GLU A 94 -19.72 -19.14 -18.57
CA GLU A 94 -18.32 -18.96 -18.98
C GLU A 94 -17.54 -18.14 -17.94
N LEU A 95 -16.36 -18.63 -17.53
CA LEU A 95 -15.44 -17.89 -16.68
C LEU A 95 -14.64 -16.89 -17.53
N ILE A 96 -14.61 -15.63 -17.10
CA ILE A 96 -13.83 -14.57 -17.73
C ILE A 96 -12.83 -14.03 -16.71
N GLU A 97 -11.58 -13.94 -17.15
CA GLU A 97 -10.49 -13.36 -16.38
C GLU A 97 -10.07 -12.03 -17.02
N ALA A 98 -9.88 -11.02 -16.17
CA ALA A 98 -9.30 -9.76 -16.57
C ALA A 98 -7.78 -9.91 -16.73
N GLN A 99 -7.18 -9.01 -17.50
CA GLN A 99 -5.73 -8.97 -17.63
C GLN A 99 -5.07 -8.70 -16.27
N GLU A 100 -4.04 -9.49 -16.00
CA GLU A 100 -3.14 -9.31 -14.87
C GLU A 100 -2.54 -7.90 -14.84
N LYS A 101 -2.51 -7.29 -13.65
CA LYS A 101 -1.87 -6.01 -13.39
C LYS A 101 -0.95 -6.12 -12.18
N ASP A 102 0.31 -5.75 -12.36
CA ASP A 102 1.24 -5.59 -11.24
C ASP A 102 1.14 -4.20 -10.62
N ILE A 103 1.27 -4.15 -9.30
CA ILE A 103 1.56 -2.94 -8.53
C ILE A 103 2.89 -3.13 -7.80
N THR A 104 3.67 -2.07 -7.70
CA THR A 104 4.94 -2.05 -6.97
C THR A 104 4.75 -1.30 -5.67
N ILE A 105 5.18 -1.90 -4.58
CA ILE A 105 5.12 -1.37 -3.23
C ILE A 105 6.54 -1.22 -2.72
N ARG A 106 6.96 0.01 -2.49
CA ARG A 106 8.25 0.33 -1.91
C ARG A 106 8.11 0.51 -0.42
N VAL A 107 8.78 -0.37 0.32
CA VAL A 107 8.83 -0.32 1.78
C VAL A 107 10.08 0.42 2.22
N GLU A 108 9.90 1.47 3.01
CA GLU A 108 10.97 2.27 3.61
C GLU A 108 11.04 2.07 5.12
N GLU A 109 12.21 2.32 5.72
CA GLU A 109 12.37 2.25 7.16
C GLU A 109 11.61 3.39 7.84
N ARG A 110 10.81 3.06 8.86
CA ARG A 110 10.19 4.09 9.71
C ARG A 110 11.27 4.86 10.48
N ALA A 111 11.48 6.13 10.11
CA ALA A 111 12.44 6.98 10.81
C ALA A 111 12.11 7.10 12.31
N ALA A 112 13.08 6.83 13.18
CA ALA A 112 12.96 7.01 14.62
C ALA A 112 13.09 8.50 15.00
N VAL A 113 12.13 9.32 14.57
CA VAL A 113 12.16 10.78 14.74
C VAL A 113 12.38 11.17 16.20
N ILE A 114 11.73 10.46 17.14
CA ILE A 114 11.87 10.70 18.58
C ILE A 114 13.32 10.46 19.05
N ARG A 115 13.94 9.35 18.63
CA ARG A 115 15.32 9.00 19.00
C ARG A 115 16.30 10.05 18.46
N ASN A 116 16.14 10.44 17.19
CA ASN A 116 17.02 11.42 16.57
C ASN A 116 16.85 12.80 17.22
N ALA A 117 15.62 13.21 17.54
CA ALA A 117 15.34 14.46 18.23
C ALA A 117 15.97 14.50 19.63
N LEU A 118 15.94 13.40 20.39
CA LEU A 118 16.60 13.30 21.70
C LEU A 118 18.11 13.47 21.59
N ILE A 119 18.76 12.85 20.59
CA ILE A 119 20.20 12.99 20.37
C ILE A 119 20.56 14.44 20.02
N ILE A 120 19.84 15.06 19.08
CA ILE A 120 20.08 16.45 18.69
C ILE A 120 19.88 17.38 19.90
N GLY A 121 18.82 17.18 20.67
CA GLY A 121 18.55 17.94 21.88
C GLY A 121 19.64 17.79 22.94
N ALA A 122 20.14 16.56 23.16
CA ALA A 122 21.25 16.30 24.08
C ALA A 122 22.55 16.99 23.63
N VAL A 123 22.87 16.97 22.34
CA VAL A 123 24.04 17.66 21.78
C VAL A 123 23.92 19.18 21.97
N ILE A 124 22.76 19.77 21.68
CA ILE A 124 22.52 21.21 21.90
C ILE A 124 22.68 21.57 23.38
N ALA A 125 22.10 20.78 24.28
CA ALA A 125 22.22 20.99 25.73
C ALA A 125 23.68 20.93 26.21
N LEU A 126 24.46 19.98 25.68
CA LEU A 126 25.89 19.87 25.98
C LEU A 126 26.67 21.10 25.52
N VAL A 127 26.46 21.56 24.29
CA VAL A 127 27.13 22.74 23.73
C VAL A 127 26.81 24.00 24.53
N ILE A 128 25.53 24.21 24.88
CA ILE A 128 25.11 25.33 25.73
C ILE A 128 25.77 25.24 27.11
N GLY A 129 25.80 24.03 27.70
CA GLY A 129 26.44 23.79 29.00
C GLY A 129 27.92 24.17 29.01
N ILE A 130 28.67 23.81 27.97
CA ILE A 130 30.09 24.16 27.82
C ILE A 130 30.26 25.68 27.63
N ALA A 131 29.47 26.32 26.76
CA ALA A 131 29.57 27.75 26.50
C ALA A 131 29.31 28.58 27.77
N VAL A 132 28.25 28.25 28.51
CA VAL A 132 27.91 28.90 29.79
C VAL A 132 28.99 28.61 30.84
N GLY A 133 29.50 27.38 30.90
CA GLY A 133 30.60 27.00 31.78
C GLY A 133 31.85 27.83 31.55
N SER A 134 32.27 27.99 30.28
CA SER A 134 33.43 28.79 29.90
C SER A 134 33.29 30.27 30.29
N ILE A 135 32.12 30.87 30.04
CA ILE A 135 31.84 32.26 30.43
C ILE A 135 31.93 32.43 31.96
N LYS A 136 31.41 31.47 32.72
CA LYS A 136 31.44 31.51 34.19
C LYS A 136 32.86 31.38 34.75
N VAL A 137 33.70 30.54 34.15
CA VAL A 137 35.11 30.36 34.55
C VAL A 137 35.95 31.60 34.22
N SER A 138 35.73 32.24 33.06
CA SER A 138 36.52 33.42 32.65
C SER A 138 36.23 34.68 33.47
N ARG A 139 35.11 34.73 34.20
CA ARG A 139 34.69 35.89 35.01
C ARG A 139 35.10 35.77 36.49
N ARG A 140 35.73 34.67 36.90
CA ARG A 140 36.38 34.51 38.20
C ARG A 140 37.88 34.74 38.06
#